data_AF-A0A356QG25-F1
#
_entry.id   AF-A0A356QG25-F1
#
_cell.length_a   1.000
_cell.length_b   1.000
_cell.length_c   1.000
_cell.angle_alpha   90.00
_cell.angle_beta   90.00
_cell.angle_gamma   90.00
#
_symmetry.space_group_name_H-M   'P 1'
#
loop_
_entity.id
_entity.type
_entity.pdbx_description
1 polymer ?
#
loop_
_entity_poly.entity_id
_entity_poly.type
_entity_poly.pdbx_seq_one_letter_code
_entity_poly.pdbx_strand_id
1 'polypeptide(L)'
;MDWSAFSVSLRLAAFTCLFLLPLGIWWGRVLATAQFRGKGLCEALIALPLVLPPTVLGFYLLQQFGRDAPLGGAWAALTGGGLNFR
;
A
#
# COMPACT_ATOMS: atom_id res chain seq x y z
N MET A 1 -14.48 -4.88 26.26
CA MET A 1 -13.99 -5.03 24.88
C MET A 1 -14.40 -3.81 24.10
N ASP A 2 -13.46 -3.18 23.39
CA ASP A 2 -13.72 -1.98 22.62
C ASP A 2 -14.46 -2.35 21.32
N TRP A 3 -15.78 -2.48 21.42
CA TRP A 3 -16.65 -2.83 20.29
C TRP A 3 -16.49 -1.87 19.10
N SER A 4 -16.11 -0.62 19.36
CA SER A 4 -15.76 0.37 18.33
C SER A 4 -14.52 -0.04 17.53
N ALA A 5 -13.42 -0.38 18.20
CA ALA A 5 -12.17 -0.81 17.56
C ALA A 5 -12.37 -2.10 16.75
N PHE A 6 -13.18 -3.02 17.26
CA PHE A 6 -13.56 -4.24 16.54
C PHE A 6 -14.34 -3.92 15.25
N SER A 7 -15.35 -3.05 15.33
CA SER A 7 -16.16 -2.66 14.17
C SER A 7 -15.33 -1.96 13.08
N VAL A 8 -14.42 -1.05 13.49
CA VAL A 8 -13.52 -0.35 12.55
C VAL A 8 -12.57 -1.33 11.88
N SER A 9 -11.95 -2.24 12.65
CA SER A 9 -11.05 -3.27 12.10
C SER A 9 -11.76 -4.16 11.09
N LEU A 10 -13.00 -4.57 11.40
CA LEU A 10 -13.79 -5.43 10.51
C LEU A 10 -14.17 -4.71 9.22
N ARG A 11 -14.59 -3.45 9.29
CA ARG A 11 -14.86 -2.62 8.10
C ARG A 11 -13.60 -2.43 7.27
N LEU A 12 -12.48 -2.08 7.92
CA LEU A 12 -11.21 -1.88 7.24
C LEU A 12 -10.76 -3.15 6.51
N ALA A 13 -10.83 -4.30 7.18
CA ALA A 13 -10.48 -5.59 6.58
C ALA A 13 -11.40 -5.92 5.40
N ALA A 14 -12.72 -5.73 5.53
CA ALA A 14 -13.67 -5.98 4.47
C ALA A 14 -13.41 -5.10 3.23
N PHE A 15 -13.23 -3.79 3.41
CA PHE A 15 -12.91 -2.89 2.31
C PHE A 15 -11.54 -3.21 1.69
N THR A 16 -10.53 -3.44 2.52
CA THR A 16 -9.18 -3.78 2.03
C THR A 16 -9.21 -5.05 1.18
N CYS A 17 -9.89 -6.11 1.64
CA CYS A 17 -10.09 -7.32 0.85
C CYS A 17 -10.87 -7.04 -0.44
N LEU A 18 -11.99 -6.31 -0.37
CA LEU A 18 -12.82 -6.02 -1.54
C LEU A 18 -12.02 -5.34 -2.67
N PHE A 19 -11.10 -4.43 -2.33
CA PHE A 19 -10.25 -3.75 -3.32
C PHE A 19 -9.03 -4.58 -3.74
N LEU A 20 -8.32 -5.20 -2.79
CA LEU A 20 -7.07 -5.91 -3.09
C LEU A 20 -7.30 -7.26 -3.76
N LEU A 21 -8.39 -7.95 -3.48
CA LEU A 21 -8.67 -9.28 -4.01
C LEU A 21 -8.81 -9.30 -5.55
N PRO A 22 -9.63 -8.45 -6.20
CA PRO A 22 -9.70 -8.43 -7.66
C PRO A 22 -8.37 -7.98 -8.30
N LEU A 23 -7.67 -7.00 -7.70
CA LEU A 23 -6.36 -6.54 -8.18
C LEU A 23 -5.29 -7.63 -8.06
N GLY A 24 -5.26 -8.34 -6.93
CA GLY A 24 -4.34 -9.42 -6.66
C GLY A 24 -4.56 -10.61 -7.59
N ILE A 25 -5.81 -11.00 -7.84
CA ILE A 25 -6.13 -12.04 -8.83
C ILE A 25 -5.66 -11.61 -10.22
N TRP A 26 -5.96 -10.36 -10.62
CA TRP A 26 -5.58 -9.86 -11.93
C TRP A 26 -4.05 -9.88 -12.13
N TRP A 27 -3.30 -9.30 -11.19
CA TRP A 27 -1.84 -9.30 -11.22
C TRP A 27 -1.25 -10.70 -11.15
N GLY A 28 -1.76 -11.56 -10.26
CA GLY A 28 -1.30 -12.94 -10.14
C GLY A 28 -1.49 -13.73 -11.44
N ARG A 29 -2.62 -13.53 -12.12
CA ARG A 29 -2.91 -14.18 -13.40
C ARG A 29 -2.03 -13.66 -14.53
N VAL A 30 -1.79 -12.35 -14.58
CA VAL A 30 -0.86 -11.72 -15.53
C VAL A 30 0.56 -12.25 -15.31
N LEU A 31 1.06 -12.28 -14.08
CA LEU A 31 2.40 -12.80 -13.79
C LEU A 31 2.52 -14.30 -14.08
N ALA A 32 1.49 -15.10 -13.80
CA ALA A 32 1.51 -16.53 -14.07
C ALA A 32 1.60 -16.84 -15.59
N THR A 33 0.90 -16.05 -16.42
CA THR A 33 0.74 -16.34 -17.85
C THR A 33 1.66 -15.54 -18.76
N ALA A 34 2.05 -14.32 -18.39
CA ALA A 34 2.88 -13.47 -19.22
C ALA A 34 4.36 -13.89 -19.17
N GLN A 35 5.00 -13.87 -20.33
CA GLN A 35 6.44 -14.14 -20.50
C GLN A 35 7.10 -12.84 -21.01
N PHE A 36 7.60 -12.02 -20.10
CA PHE A 36 8.28 -10.76 -20.43
C PHE A 36 9.56 -10.60 -19.63
N ARG A 37 10.55 -9.90 -20.20
CA ARG A 37 11.92 -9.77 -19.64
C ARG A 37 11.97 -9.12 -18.24
N GLY A 38 10.96 -8.35 -17.87
CA GLY A 38 10.84 -7.68 -16.56
C GLY A 38 10.07 -8.45 -15.48
N LYS A 39 9.60 -9.67 -15.76
CA LYS A 39 8.71 -10.42 -14.87
C LYS A 39 9.31 -10.63 -13.47
N GLY A 40 10.58 -11.02 -13.39
CA GLY A 40 11.26 -11.24 -12.11
C GLY A 40 11.36 -9.97 -11.25
N LEU A 41 11.52 -8.79 -11.87
CA LEU A 41 11.50 -7.52 -11.15
C LEU A 41 10.10 -7.21 -10.60
N CYS A 42 9.06 -7.45 -11.39
CA CYS A 42 7.67 -7.27 -10.93
C CYS A 42 7.34 -8.21 -9.76
N GLU A 43 7.72 -9.48 -9.85
CA GLU A 43 7.56 -10.46 -8.76
C GLU A 43 8.28 -10.01 -7.49
N ALA A 44 9.53 -9.54 -7.61
CA ALA A 44 10.31 -9.03 -6.51
C ALA A 44 9.66 -7.79 -5.86
N LEU A 45 9.16 -6.83 -6.67
CA LEU A 45 8.49 -5.63 -6.16
C LEU A 45 7.18 -5.95 -5.43
N ILE A 46 6.39 -6.91 -5.93
CA ILE A 46 5.15 -7.35 -5.29
C ILE A 46 5.44 -8.09 -3.98
N ALA A 47 6.51 -8.90 -3.93
CA ALA A 47 6.92 -9.63 -2.74
C ALA A 47 7.70 -8.77 -1.73
N LEU A 48 8.26 -7.64 -2.15
CA LEU A 48 9.12 -6.78 -1.34
C LEU A 48 8.51 -6.40 0.02
N PRO A 49 7.23 -6.00 0.12
CA PRO A 49 6.62 -5.64 1.41
C PRO A 49 6.57 -6.80 2.41
N LEU A 50 6.56 -8.05 1.93
CA LEU A 50 6.55 -9.25 2.77
C LEU A 50 7.94 -9.54 3.34
N VAL A 51 9.00 -9.19 2.60
CA VAL A 51 10.40 -9.40 3.01
C VAL A 51 10.89 -8.27 3.91
N LEU A 52 10.41 -7.05 3.68
CA LEU A 52 10.75 -5.90 4.51
C LEU A 52 10.06 -5.98 5.89
N PRO A 53 10.76 -5.64 6.98
CA PRO A 53 10.11 -5.45 8.27
C PRO A 53 9.03 -4.37 8.18
N PRO A 54 7.85 -4.57 8.81
CA PRO A 54 6.75 -3.62 8.74
C PRO A 54 7.13 -2.23 9.27
N THR A 55 8.07 -2.17 10.23
CA THR A 55 8.59 -0.92 10.78
C THR A 55 9.37 -0.10 9.76
N VAL A 56 10.19 -0.76 8.93
CA VAL A 56 10.97 -0.09 7.87
C VAL A 56 10.04 0.42 6.77
N LEU A 57 9.03 -0.38 6.42
CA LEU A 57 8.00 0.01 5.48
C LEU A 57 7.23 1.24 6.00
N GLY A 58 6.88 1.25 7.29
CA GLY A 58 6.28 2.41 7.95
C GLY A 58 7.18 3.66 7.90
N PHE A 59 8.48 3.52 8.17
CA PHE A 59 9.44 4.63 8.08
C PHE A 59 9.49 5.25 6.68
N TYR A 60 9.59 4.44 5.62
CA TYR A 60 9.62 4.94 4.25
C TYR A 60 8.31 5.62 3.84
N LEU A 61 7.16 5.09 4.29
CA LEU A 61 5.87 5.75 4.07
C LEU A 61 5.82 7.11 4.76
N LEU A 62 6.25 7.20 6.03
CA LEU A 62 6.29 8.47 6.76
C LEU A 62 7.21 9.50 6.08
N GLN A 63 8.39 9.07 5.64
CA GLN A 63 9.32 9.94 4.92
C GLN A 63 8.69 10.46 3.63
N GLN A 64 7.97 9.62 2.89
CA GLN A 64 7.28 10.04 1.66
C GLN A 64 6.01 10.85 1.87
N PHE A 65 5.33 10.70 3.00
CA PHE A 65 4.16 11.49 3.35
C PHE A 65 4.51 12.89 3.87
N GLY A 66 5.80 13.17 4.09
CA GLY A 66 6.32 14.51 4.37
C GLY A 66 6.07 15.49 3.21
N ARG A 67 5.83 16.77 3.54
CA ARG A 67 5.48 17.80 2.56
C ARG A 67 6.60 18.08 1.54
N ASP A 68 7.84 17.85 1.93
CA ASP A 68 9.02 18.03 1.07
C ASP A 68 9.28 16.83 0.15
N ALA A 69 8.58 15.72 0.37
CA ALA A 69 8.72 14.51 -0.43
C ALA A 69 7.73 14.50 -1.61
N PRO A 70 8.02 13.81 -2.72
CA PRO A 70 7.19 13.82 -3.92
C PRO A 70 5.71 13.49 -3.66
N LEU A 71 5.44 12.46 -2.84
CA LEU A 71 4.07 12.01 -2.58
C LEU A 71 3.32 12.97 -1.64
N GLY A 72 3.93 13.34 -0.51
CA GLY A 72 3.33 14.28 0.44
C GLY A 72 3.20 15.70 -0.11
N GLY A 73 4.17 16.16 -0.89
CA GLY A 73 4.14 17.45 -1.58
C GLY A 73 3.04 17.52 -2.64
N ALA A 74 2.91 16.47 -3.48
CA ALA A 74 1.82 16.37 -4.45
C ALA A 74 0.44 16.37 -3.78
N TRP A 75 0.30 15.64 -2.67
CA TRP A 75 -0.94 15.64 -1.89
C TRP A 75 -1.25 17.01 -1.26
N ALA A 76 -0.24 17.66 -0.69
CA ALA A 76 -0.39 18.98 -0.08
C ALA A 76 -0.72 20.06 -1.12
N ALA A 77 -0.26 19.91 -2.36
CA ALA A 77 -0.64 20.78 -3.47
C ALA A 77 -2.12 20.59 -3.86
N LEU A 78 -2.63 19.36 -3.82
CA LEU A 78 -4.02 19.05 -4.20
C LEU A 78 -5.04 19.33 -3.10
N THR A 79 -4.69 19.13 -1.83
CA THR A 79 -5.64 19.19 -0.70
C THR A 79 -5.36 20.31 0.30
N GLY A 80 -4.19 20.95 0.24
CA GLY A 80 -3.74 21.95 1.22
C GLY A 80 -3.28 21.37 2.57
N GLY A 81 -3.58 20.11 2.86
CA GLY A 81 -3.22 19.38 4.09
C GLY A 81 -2.04 18.42 3.90
N GLY A 82 -1.37 18.05 5.00
CA GLY A 82 -0.32 17.01 4.99
C GLY A 82 -0.91 15.60 5.08
N LEU A 83 -0.21 14.62 4.51
CA LEU A 83 -0.49 13.19 4.72
C LEU A 83 0.11 12.66 6.03
N ASN A 84 1.01 13.43 6.64
CA ASN A 84 1.58 13.07 7.92
C ASN A 84 0.53 13.21 9.04
N PHE A 85 0.55 12.25 9.97
CA PHE A 85 -0.20 12.37 11.21
C PHE A 85 0.38 13.54 11.99
N ARG A 86 -0.42 14.58 12.20
CA ARG A 86 -0.14 15.66 13.15
C ARG A 86 -0.58 15.27 14.54
#